data_AF-A0A6B3I3A7-F1
#
_entry.id   AF-A0A6B3I3A7-F1
#
_cell.length_a   1.000
_cell.length_b   1.000
_cell.length_c   1.000
_cell.angle_alpha   90.00
_cell.angle_beta   90.00
_cell.angle_gamma   90.00
#
_symmetry.space_group_name_H-M   'P 1'
#
loop_
_entity.id
_entity.type
_entity.pdbx_description
1 polymer ?
#
loop_
_entity_poly.entity_id
_entity_poly.type
_entity_poly.pdbx_seq_one_letter_code
_entity_poly.pdbx_strand_id
1 'polypeptide(L)'
;YAAKRRARETLVDFLEQRFPGIRDAIVVRDVSSPLTQVRYTGNYDGTVLGWQPFVESGERLEELVKKHGPGLPGLTDFYQSGVWATTGGLIRAAAAGRHVMQFICRDDGRPFTASVDRTAPPPTHRVIPVPTSGKST
;
A
#
# COMPACT_ATOMS: atom_id res chain seq x y z
N TYR A 1 18.85 9.33 -10.15
CA TYR A 1 18.00 9.11 -11.34
C TYR A 1 18.53 8.08 -12.34
N ALA A 2 19.86 7.93 -12.54
CA ALA A 2 20.43 6.98 -13.51
C ALA A 2 19.91 5.53 -13.38
N ALA A 3 19.84 4.99 -12.16
CA ALA A 3 19.31 3.64 -11.93
C ALA A 3 17.83 3.49 -12.34
N LYS A 4 16.98 4.49 -12.02
CA LYS A 4 15.57 4.51 -12.48
C LYS A 4 15.47 4.54 -14.00
N ARG A 5 16.32 5.33 -14.67
CA ARG A 5 16.38 5.38 -16.14
C ARG A 5 16.79 4.02 -16.73
N ARG A 6 17.81 3.38 -16.17
CA ARG A 6 18.26 2.05 -16.61
C ARG A 6 17.13 1.03 -16.49
N ALA A 7 16.49 0.92 -15.32
CA ALA A 7 15.39 0.00 -15.10
C ALA A 7 14.24 0.24 -16.10
N ARG A 8 13.87 1.50 -16.33
CA ARG A 8 12.85 1.88 -17.30
C ARG A 8 13.18 1.42 -18.72
N GLU A 9 14.37 1.76 -19.23
CA GLU A 9 14.73 1.39 -20.61
C GLU A 9 14.82 -0.14 -20.76
N THR A 10 15.39 -0.84 -19.79
CA THR A 10 15.43 -2.31 -19.79
C THR A 10 14.04 -2.93 -19.86
N LEU A 11 13.06 -2.40 -19.11
CA LEU A 11 11.67 -2.87 -19.18
C LEU A 11 11.05 -2.61 -20.56
N VAL A 12 11.30 -1.45 -21.16
CA VAL A 12 10.78 -1.12 -22.50
C VAL A 12 11.40 -2.04 -23.55
N ASP A 13 12.72 -2.25 -23.52
CA ASP A 13 13.42 -3.15 -24.45
C ASP A 13 12.94 -4.59 -24.33
N PHE A 14 12.67 -5.05 -23.11
CA PHE A 14 12.11 -6.38 -22.87
C PHE A 14 10.69 -6.49 -23.42
N LEU A 15 9.84 -5.50 -23.19
CA LEU A 15 8.47 -5.49 -23.69
C LEU A 15 8.40 -5.40 -25.21
N GLU A 16 9.30 -4.66 -25.85
CA GLU A 16 9.37 -4.52 -27.31
C GLU A 16 9.56 -5.88 -28.01
N GLN A 17 10.35 -6.79 -27.41
CA GLN A 17 10.54 -8.15 -27.93
C GLN A 17 9.23 -8.94 -27.97
N ARG A 18 8.31 -8.68 -27.02
CA ARG A 18 7.03 -9.39 -26.90
C ARG A 18 5.87 -8.66 -27.60
N PHE A 19 5.96 -7.34 -27.70
CA PHE A 19 4.95 -6.44 -28.25
C PHE A 19 5.62 -5.39 -29.16
N PRO A 20 5.96 -5.76 -30.41
CA PRO A 20 6.59 -4.82 -31.34
C PRO A 20 5.76 -3.55 -31.54
N GLY A 21 6.41 -2.39 -31.48
CA GLY A 21 5.80 -1.06 -31.55
C GLY A 21 5.36 -0.48 -30.21
N ILE A 22 5.47 -1.21 -29.09
CA ILE A 22 5.06 -0.68 -27.77
C ILE A 22 5.88 0.53 -27.37
N ARG A 23 7.18 0.59 -27.73
CA ARG A 23 8.05 1.73 -27.42
C ARG A 23 7.45 3.06 -27.90
N ASP A 24 6.90 3.07 -29.11
CA ASP A 24 6.32 4.26 -29.76
C ASP A 24 4.92 4.57 -29.24
N ALA A 25 4.21 3.57 -28.70
CA ALA A 25 2.90 3.74 -28.07
C ALA A 25 2.99 4.28 -26.63
N ILE A 26 4.15 4.25 -25.98
CA ILE A 26 4.32 4.71 -24.60
C ILE A 26 4.44 6.23 -24.55
N VAL A 27 3.43 6.89 -24.00
CA VAL A 27 3.40 8.36 -23.82
C VAL A 27 4.01 8.82 -22.49
N VAL A 28 3.92 8.02 -21.42
CA VAL A 28 4.44 8.34 -20.08
C VAL A 28 5.17 7.14 -19.51
N ARG A 29 6.30 7.41 -18.84
CA ARG A 29 7.09 6.39 -18.14
C ARG A 29 7.47 6.88 -16.75
N ASP A 30 7.02 6.18 -15.72
CA ASP A 30 7.45 6.40 -14.33
C ASP A 30 7.91 5.09 -13.69
N VAL A 31 8.84 5.19 -12.74
CA VAL A 31 9.43 4.05 -12.04
C VAL A 31 9.41 4.31 -10.53
N SER A 32 8.65 3.50 -9.82
CA SER A 32 8.75 3.38 -8.37
C SER A 32 10.00 2.59 -7.99
N SER A 33 10.64 2.99 -6.89
CA SER A 33 11.82 2.34 -6.31
C SER A 33 11.63 2.20 -4.81
N PRO A 34 12.47 1.43 -4.09
CA PRO A 34 12.41 1.38 -2.62
C PRO A 34 12.43 2.78 -1.97
N LEU A 35 13.28 3.69 -2.48
CA LEU A 35 13.28 5.10 -2.05
C LEU A 35 11.96 5.85 -2.28
N THR A 36 11.12 5.40 -3.22
CA THR A 36 9.78 5.95 -3.43
C THR A 36 8.88 5.56 -2.26
N GLN A 37 8.95 4.30 -1.79
CA GLN A 37 8.19 3.85 -0.62
C GLN A 37 8.66 4.54 0.67
N VAL A 38 9.98 4.69 0.85
CA VAL A 38 10.53 5.48 1.98
C VAL A 38 9.98 6.91 1.97
N ARG A 39 10.01 7.58 0.81
CA ARG A 39 9.61 9.00 0.70
C ARG A 39 8.10 9.23 0.83
N TYR A 40 7.28 8.38 0.22
CA TYR A 40 5.84 8.64 0.10
C TYR A 40 5.03 8.03 1.24
N THR A 41 5.48 6.93 1.84
CA THR A 41 4.71 6.22 2.87
C THR A 41 5.51 5.94 4.13
N GLY A 42 6.78 6.36 4.20
CA GLY A 42 7.63 6.16 5.38
C GLY A 42 7.98 4.69 5.65
N ASN A 43 7.80 3.80 4.67
CA ASN A 43 8.08 2.39 4.86
C ASN A 43 9.58 2.16 5.07
N TYR A 44 9.92 1.48 6.16
CA TYR A 44 11.30 1.10 6.48
C TYR A 44 11.91 0.26 5.36
N ASP A 45 13.13 0.61 4.96
CA ASP A 45 13.90 -0.01 3.87
C ASP A 45 13.14 -0.14 2.52
N GLY A 46 12.10 0.68 2.34
CA GLY A 46 11.30 0.69 1.13
C GLY A 46 10.43 -0.55 0.90
N THR A 47 10.12 -1.31 1.95
CA THR A 47 9.17 -2.44 1.87
C THR A 47 7.79 -2.01 1.37
N VAL A 48 7.11 -2.92 0.68
CA VAL A 48 5.73 -2.71 0.18
C VAL A 48 4.67 -3.44 1.01
N LEU A 49 5.08 -4.34 1.91
CA LEU A 49 4.18 -5.19 2.73
C LEU A 49 4.46 -5.11 4.23
N GLY A 50 5.31 -4.18 4.69
CA GLY A 50 5.79 -4.18 6.07
C GLY A 50 6.74 -5.35 6.30
N TRP A 51 6.39 -6.21 7.27
CA TRP A 51 7.14 -7.42 7.57
C TRP A 51 7.05 -8.45 6.44
N GLN A 52 8.12 -9.19 6.23
CA GLN A 52 8.14 -10.28 5.27
C GLN A 52 7.21 -11.41 5.75
N PRO A 53 6.28 -11.88 4.91
CA PRO A 53 5.45 -13.03 5.26
C PRO A 53 6.28 -14.32 5.20
N PHE A 54 5.86 -15.33 5.96
CA PHE A 54 6.48 -16.67 5.98
C PHE A 54 7.92 -16.71 6.49
N VAL A 55 8.30 -15.73 7.29
CA VAL A 55 9.54 -15.74 8.08
C VAL A 55 9.21 -15.44 9.53
N GLU A 56 10.04 -15.94 10.44
CA GLU A 56 9.83 -15.87 11.89
C GLU A 56 9.51 -14.45 12.38
N SER A 57 10.21 -13.43 11.86
CA SER A 57 10.01 -12.05 12.29
C SER A 57 8.61 -11.51 12.00
N GLY A 58 8.02 -11.85 10.85
CA GLY A 58 6.66 -11.45 10.50
C GLY A 58 5.60 -12.25 11.27
N GLU A 59 5.80 -13.55 11.42
CA GLU A 59 4.86 -14.43 12.13
C GLU A 59 4.82 -14.13 13.62
N ARG A 60 5.98 -13.81 14.21
CA ARG A 60 6.08 -13.49 15.64
C ARG A 60 5.23 -12.28 16.02
N LEU A 61 5.20 -11.25 15.18
CA LEU A 61 4.37 -10.08 15.46
C LEU A 61 2.89 -10.41 15.40
N GLU A 62 2.44 -11.20 14.42
CA GLU A 62 1.03 -11.63 14.35
C GLU A 62 0.62 -12.42 15.60
N GLU A 63 1.48 -13.30 16.11
CA GLU A 63 1.22 -14.03 17.35
C GLU A 63 1.06 -13.10 18.56
N LEU A 64 1.94 -12.10 18.67
CA LEU A 64 1.90 -11.12 19.76
C LEU A 64 0.62 -10.28 19.69
N VAL A 65 0.23 -9.83 18.50
CA VAL A 65 -1.02 -9.08 18.29
C VAL A 65 -2.25 -9.95 18.57
N LYS A 66 -2.23 -11.25 18.21
CA LYS A 66 -3.31 -12.18 18.57
C LYS A 66 -3.42 -12.38 20.09
N LYS A 67 -2.29 -12.46 20.78
CA LYS A 67 -2.25 -12.70 22.24
C LYS A 67 -2.62 -11.47 23.06
N HIS A 68 -2.12 -10.30 22.67
CA HIS A 68 -2.22 -9.07 23.46
C HIS A 68 -3.20 -8.04 22.89
N GLY A 69 -3.78 -8.32 21.72
CA GLY A 69 -4.51 -7.33 20.94
C GLY A 69 -3.58 -6.36 20.20
N PRO A 70 -4.13 -5.33 19.54
CA PRO A 70 -3.34 -4.33 18.83
C PRO A 70 -2.62 -3.32 19.74
N GLY A 71 -2.67 -3.49 21.07
CA GLY A 71 -1.97 -2.63 22.02
C GLY A 71 -0.49 -2.98 22.18
N LEU A 72 0.21 -2.22 23.02
CA LEU A 72 1.57 -2.56 23.46
C LEU A 72 1.60 -2.66 24.99
N PRO A 73 2.02 -3.80 25.58
CA PRO A 73 2.11 -3.93 27.04
C PRO A 73 2.94 -2.79 27.66
N GLY A 74 2.36 -2.11 28.66
CA GLY A 74 2.99 -0.98 29.34
C GLY A 74 2.70 0.39 28.73
N LEU A 75 1.99 0.47 27.59
CA LEU A 75 1.50 1.74 27.04
C LEU A 75 -0.03 1.79 27.07
N THR A 76 -0.56 2.77 27.80
CA THR A 76 -1.99 3.10 27.81
C THR A 76 -2.34 3.93 26.58
N ASP A 77 -3.55 3.74 26.04
CA ASP A 77 -4.09 4.47 24.88
C ASP A 77 -3.21 4.41 23.62
N PHE A 78 -2.45 3.33 23.48
CA PHE A 78 -1.59 3.07 22.33
C PHE A 78 -2.06 1.85 21.55
N TYR A 79 -2.30 2.03 20.25
CA TYR A 79 -2.78 0.97 19.36
C TYR A 79 -2.02 0.99 18.03
N GLN A 80 -1.73 -0.19 17.49
CA GLN A 80 -1.03 -0.40 16.24
C GLN A 80 -1.98 -0.87 15.16
N SER A 81 -1.87 -0.31 13.96
CA SER A 81 -2.69 -0.66 12.79
C SER A 81 -1.87 -0.63 11.50
N GLY A 82 -2.45 -1.18 10.43
CA GLY A 82 -1.84 -1.22 9.10
C GLY A 82 -0.89 -2.40 8.88
N VAL A 83 -0.14 -2.34 7.78
CA VAL A 83 0.75 -3.44 7.31
C VAL A 83 1.91 -3.76 8.27
N TRP A 84 2.21 -2.84 9.19
CA TRP A 84 3.21 -3.04 10.23
C TRP A 84 2.64 -3.73 11.47
N ALA A 85 1.33 -3.74 11.66
CA ALA A 85 0.64 -4.43 12.74
C ALA A 85 0.03 -5.77 12.29
N THR A 86 -0.16 -5.94 10.97
CA THR A 86 -0.65 -7.17 10.35
C THR A 86 0.15 -7.44 9.09
N THR A 87 0.71 -8.64 8.93
CA THR A 87 1.34 -9.02 7.66
C THR A 87 0.29 -9.07 6.55
N GLY A 88 0.58 -8.45 5.39
CA GLY A 88 -0.25 -8.51 4.18
C GLY A 88 -0.52 -7.16 3.51
N GLY A 89 -1.48 -7.15 2.57
CA GLY A 89 -1.80 -5.98 1.75
C GLY A 89 -3.01 -5.17 2.25
N LEU A 90 -3.55 -4.32 1.35
CA LEU A 90 -4.62 -3.35 1.61
C LEU A 90 -5.78 -3.87 2.46
N ILE A 91 -6.32 -5.05 2.11
CA ILE A 91 -7.50 -5.63 2.78
C ILE A 91 -7.22 -5.87 4.27
N ARG A 92 -6.04 -6.41 4.60
CA ARG A 92 -5.66 -6.67 6.00
C ARG A 92 -5.36 -5.38 6.75
N ALA A 93 -4.69 -4.41 6.11
CA ALA A 93 -4.46 -3.10 6.71
C ALA A 93 -5.79 -2.38 7.07
N ALA A 94 -6.78 -2.44 6.17
CA ALA A 94 -8.11 -1.88 6.43
C ALA A 94 -8.84 -2.62 7.57
N ALA A 95 -8.78 -3.94 7.58
CA ALA A 95 -9.34 -4.76 8.66
C ALA A 95 -8.69 -4.48 10.01
N ALA A 96 -7.37 -4.26 10.03
CA ALA A 96 -6.61 -3.88 11.24
C ALA A 96 -7.12 -2.56 11.82
N GLY A 97 -7.43 -1.57 10.98
CA GLY A 97 -8.01 -0.29 11.42
C GLY A 97 -9.36 -0.48 12.11
N ARG A 98 -10.23 -1.29 11.51
CA ARG A 98 -11.52 -1.65 12.13
C ARG A 98 -11.34 -2.38 13.46
N HIS A 99 -10.38 -3.30 13.53
CA HIS A 99 -10.09 -4.06 14.74
C HIS A 99 -9.57 -3.17 15.87
N VAL A 100 -8.68 -2.22 15.57
CA VAL A 100 -8.25 -1.20 16.55
C VAL A 100 -9.44 -0.40 17.08
N MET A 101 -10.36 0.02 16.22
CA MET A 101 -11.51 0.80 16.67
C MET A 101 -12.45 0.00 17.58
N GLN A 102 -12.56 -1.32 17.40
CA GLN A 102 -13.29 -2.19 18.33
C GLN A 102 -12.63 -2.21 19.72
N PHE A 103 -11.29 -2.23 19.78
CA PHE A 103 -10.55 -2.17 21.04
C PHE A 103 -10.69 -0.80 21.71
N ILE A 104 -10.57 0.29 20.97
CA ILE A 104 -10.79 1.64 21.49
C ILE A 104 -12.21 1.76 22.06
N CYS A 105 -13.24 1.35 21.33
CA CYS A 105 -14.61 1.38 21.83
C CYS A 105 -14.77 0.57 23.12
N ARG A 106 -14.19 -0.63 23.20
CA ARG A 106 -14.22 -1.45 24.42
C ARG A 106 -13.54 -0.73 25.58
N ASP A 107 -12.36 -0.16 25.36
CA ASP A 107 -11.57 0.48 26.41
C ASP A 107 -12.24 1.79 26.90
N ASP A 108 -12.97 2.47 26.01
CA ASP A 108 -13.84 3.62 26.35
C ASP A 108 -15.18 3.23 26.99
N GLY A 109 -15.50 1.93 27.11
CA GLY A 109 -16.81 1.47 27.61
C GLY A 109 -17.98 1.75 26.66
N ARG A 110 -17.73 1.84 25.35
CA ARG A 110 -18.71 2.18 24.30
C ARG A 110 -18.97 0.99 23.36
N PRO A 111 -20.22 0.78 22.88
CA PRO A 111 -20.46 -0.21 21.84
C PRO A 111 -19.87 0.23 20.50
N PHE A 112 -19.13 -0.67 19.84
CA PHE A 112 -18.66 -0.45 18.48
C PHE A 112 -19.82 -0.52 17.48
N THR A 113 -19.92 0.45 16.59
CA THR A 113 -20.88 0.46 15.48
C THR A 113 -20.18 0.80 14.17
N ALA A 114 -20.68 0.28 13.05
CA ALA A 114 -20.17 0.58 11.71
C ALA A 114 -21.31 0.53 10.70
N SER A 115 -21.38 1.52 9.83
CA SER A 115 -22.38 1.63 8.76
C SER A 115 -21.74 2.17 7.49
N VAL A 116 -22.26 1.77 6.34
CA VAL A 116 -21.91 2.37 5.06
C VAL A 116 -22.73 3.64 4.87
N ASP A 117 -22.08 4.76 4.60
CA ASP A 117 -22.77 5.96 4.15
C ASP A 117 -23.31 5.74 2.73
N ARG A 118 -24.63 5.78 2.59
CA ARG A 118 -25.34 5.60 1.31
C ARG A 118 -25.79 6.93 0.70
N THR A 119 -25.49 8.05 1.37
CA THR A 119 -25.93 9.39 0.96
C THR A 119 -24.86 10.11 0.14
N ALA A 120 -23.57 9.85 0.41
CA ALA A 120 -22.48 10.39 -0.37
C ALA A 120 -22.44 9.78 -1.78
N PRO A 121 -22.10 10.57 -2.82
CA PRO A 121 -21.87 10.03 -4.15
C PRO A 121 -20.63 9.10 -4.14
N PRO A 122 -20.61 8.06 -4.99
CA PRO A 122 -19.44 7.19 -5.10
C PRO A 122 -18.21 7.99 -5.56
N PRO A 123 -16.99 7.57 -5.19
CA PRO A 123 -15.78 8.22 -5.66
C PRO A 123 -15.69 8.14 -7.19
N THR A 124 -15.40 9.27 -7.82
CA THR A 124 -15.25 9.35 -9.28
C THR A 124 -13.79 9.12 -9.68
N HIS A 125 -13.54 8.26 -10.67
CA HIS A 125 -12.22 8.11 -11.26
C HIS A 125 -11.79 9.41 -11.97
N ARG A 126 -10.54 9.83 -11.76
CA ARG A 126 -9.92 10.90 -12.54
C ARG A 126 -9.33 10.28 -13.81
N VAL A 127 -9.99 10.49 -14.95
CA VAL A 127 -9.47 10.09 -16.26
C VAL A 127 -8.56 11.20 -16.78
N ILE A 128 -7.28 10.90 -16.92
CA ILE A 128 -6.31 11.80 -17.55
C ILE A 128 -6.18 11.37 -19.02
N PRO A 129 -6.59 12.19 -20.00
CA PRO A 129 -6.52 11.82 -21.40
C PRO A 129 -5.06 11.64 -21.83
N VAL A 130 -4.81 10.60 -22.62
CA VAL A 130 -3.49 10.37 -23.23
C VAL A 130 -3.40 11.25 -24.48
N PRO A 131 -2.40 12.13 -24.61
CA PRO A 131 -2.15 12.86 -25.85
C PRO A 131 -2.05 11.87 -27.03
N THR A 132 -2.87 12.07 -28.06
CA THR A 132 -2.70 11.34 -29.31
C THR A 132 -1.45 11.86 -29.99
N SER A 133 -0.57 10.95 -30.42
CA SER A 133 0.57 11.28 -31.27
C SER A 133 0.06 11.77 -32.62
N GLY A 134 -0.26 13.07 -32.70
CA GLY A 134 -0.34 13.76 -33.97
C GLY A 134 1.04 13.67 -34.62
N LYS A 135 1.15 12.93 -35.73
CA LYS A 135 2.26 13.12 -36.65
C LYS A 135 2.22 14.60 -37.03
N SER A 136 3.19 15.38 -36.55
CA SER A 136 3.47 16.68 -37.15
C SER A 136 3.77 16.36 -38.61
N THR A 137 2.89 16.83 -39.48
CA THR A 137 3.18 16.94 -40.91
C THR A 137 4.24 18.02 -41.11
#